data_AF-A0A1G0BJD8-F1
#
_entry.id   AF-A0A1G0BJD8-F1
#
_cell.length_a   1.000
_cell.length_b   1.000
_cell.length_c   1.000
_cell.angle_alpha   90.00
_cell.angle_beta   90.00
_cell.angle_gamma   90.00
#
_symmetry.space_group_name_H-M   'P 1'
#
loop_
_entity.id
_entity.type
_entity.pdbx_description
1 polymer ?
#
loop_
_entity_poly.entity_id
_entity_poly.type
_entity_poly.pdbx_seq_one_letter_code
_entity_poly.pdbx_strand_id
1 'polypeptide(L)'
;MKRIILVLILSLSFQYGFSNDRDEVLNRARELKDSKNYNQAIKEYVSYIKLFKNEAVNLKDIYFEVANCYFLNKNNFMAFKVIKETISRYGATKEDLEKSTILDKKLFEVAWADIFPEYTALRKQFVKRLNNVDIYVENNTVELKTK
;
A
#
# COMPACT_ATOMS: atom_id res chain seq x y z
N MET A 1 42.28 -7.97 15.01
CA MET A 1 41.55 -7.67 13.75
C MET A 1 40.79 -8.86 13.15
N LYS A 2 41.32 -10.11 13.17
CA LYS A 2 40.61 -11.29 12.61
C LYS A 2 39.25 -11.62 13.28
N ARG A 3 39.11 -11.38 14.60
CA ARG A 3 37.87 -11.67 15.35
C ARG A 3 36.74 -10.66 15.10
N ILE A 4 37.07 -9.41 14.79
CA ILE A 4 36.07 -8.37 14.45
C ILE A 4 35.51 -8.62 13.03
N ILE A 5 36.36 -9.07 12.10
CA ILE A 5 35.95 -9.43 10.73
C ILE A 5 34.93 -10.57 10.74
N LEU A 6 35.11 -11.59 11.59
CA LEU A 6 34.16 -12.70 11.72
C LEU A 6 32.77 -12.25 12.23
N VAL A 7 32.72 -11.31 13.17
CA VAL A 7 31.44 -10.76 13.68
C VAL A 7 30.75 -9.90 12.62
N LEU A 8 31.51 -9.16 11.81
CA LEU A 8 30.99 -8.31 10.73
C LEU A 8 30.46 -9.13 9.55
N ILE A 9 31.07 -10.28 9.26
CA ILE A 9 30.59 -11.21 8.22
C ILE A 9 29.34 -11.97 8.69
N LEU A 10 29.24 -12.30 9.98
CA LEU A 10 28.07 -12.99 10.55
C LEU A 10 26.83 -12.08 10.67
N SER A 11 27.01 -10.76 10.81
CA SER A 11 25.88 -9.81 10.86
C SER A 11 25.30 -9.49 9.49
N LEU A 12 26.08 -9.60 8.41
CA LEU A 12 25.63 -9.36 7.04
C LEU A 12 24.69 -10.46 6.53
N SER A 13 24.94 -11.74 6.86
CA SER A 13 24.12 -12.86 6.41
C SER A 13 22.71 -12.88 7.01
N PHE A 14 22.51 -12.28 8.19
CA PHE A 14 21.19 -12.20 8.83
C PHE A 14 20.25 -11.20 8.12
N GLN A 15 20.79 -10.20 7.42
CA GLN A 15 19.99 -9.22 6.68
C GLN A 15 19.49 -9.74 5.33
N TYR A 16 20.15 -10.73 4.73
CA TYR A 16 19.79 -11.26 3.41
C TYR A 16 18.56 -12.18 3.41
N GLY A 17 18.25 -12.88 4.52
CA GLY A 17 17.11 -13.80 4.57
C GLY A 17 15.74 -13.08 4.50
N PHE A 18 15.58 -11.99 5.26
CA PHE A 18 14.27 -11.36 5.45
C PHE A 18 13.77 -10.56 4.24
N SER A 19 14.68 -9.98 3.44
CA SER A 19 14.31 -9.24 2.22
C SER A 19 13.85 -10.19 1.12
N ASN A 20 14.51 -11.35 0.99
CA ASN A 20 14.25 -12.31 -0.08
C ASN A 20 12.85 -12.93 0.05
N ASP A 21 12.43 -13.24 1.28
CA ASP A 21 11.13 -13.85 1.57
C ASP A 21 9.96 -12.91 1.23
N ARG A 22 10.10 -11.60 1.47
CA ARG A 22 9.06 -10.61 1.18
C ARG A 22 8.86 -10.45 -0.33
N ASP A 23 9.96 -10.32 -1.07
CA ASP A 23 9.92 -10.19 -2.53
C ASP A 23 9.37 -11.46 -3.18
N GLU A 24 9.68 -12.63 -2.63
CA GLU A 24 9.11 -13.90 -3.09
C GLU A 24 7.58 -13.93 -2.94
N VAL A 25 7.03 -13.52 -1.78
CA VAL A 25 5.57 -13.46 -1.57
C VAL A 25 4.91 -12.51 -2.57
N LEU A 26 5.50 -11.33 -2.80
CA LEU A 26 4.95 -10.36 -3.74
C LEU A 26 4.99 -10.88 -5.19
N ASN A 27 6.09 -11.51 -5.59
CA ASN A 27 6.22 -12.08 -6.93
C ASN A 27 5.21 -13.20 -7.17
N ARG A 28 5.01 -14.10 -6.20
CA ARG A 28 3.95 -15.13 -6.28
C ARG A 28 2.56 -14.52 -6.43
N ALA A 29 2.26 -13.43 -5.70
CA ALA A 29 0.97 -12.73 -5.84
C ALA A 29 0.76 -12.19 -7.27
N ARG A 30 1.81 -11.65 -7.88
CA ARG A 30 1.80 -11.13 -9.26
C ARG A 30 1.67 -12.23 -10.30
N GLU A 31 2.42 -13.34 -10.15
CA GLU A 31 2.29 -14.51 -11.03
C GLU A 31 0.87 -15.10 -11.00
N LEU A 32 0.26 -15.20 -9.80
CA LEU A 32 -1.13 -15.64 -9.65
C LEU A 32 -2.11 -14.67 -10.31
N LYS A 33 -1.88 -13.35 -10.19
CA LYS A 33 -2.69 -12.32 -10.87
C LYS A 33 -2.59 -12.49 -12.39
N ASP A 34 -1.38 -12.65 -12.92
CA ASP A 34 -1.13 -12.78 -14.37
C ASP A 34 -1.72 -14.08 -14.92
N SER A 35 -1.71 -15.14 -14.10
CA SER A 35 -2.40 -16.42 -14.35
C SER A 35 -3.92 -16.35 -14.14
N LYS A 36 -4.47 -15.16 -13.86
CA LYS A 36 -5.90 -14.88 -13.59
C LYS A 36 -6.48 -15.62 -12.37
N ASN A 37 -5.62 -16.13 -11.49
CA ASN A 37 -6.01 -16.75 -10.23
C ASN A 37 -6.19 -15.68 -9.14
N TYR A 38 -7.12 -14.76 -9.36
CA TYR A 38 -7.27 -13.55 -8.56
C TYR A 38 -7.56 -13.83 -7.08
N ASN A 39 -8.34 -14.87 -6.78
CA ASN A 39 -8.63 -15.25 -5.39
C ASN A 39 -7.37 -15.65 -4.61
N GLN A 40 -6.45 -16.38 -5.23
CA GLN A 40 -5.18 -16.72 -4.59
C GLN A 40 -4.21 -15.53 -4.58
N ALA A 41 -4.16 -14.75 -5.66
CA ALA A 41 -3.37 -13.53 -5.72
C ALA A 41 -3.71 -12.57 -4.57
N ILE A 42 -5.00 -12.34 -4.31
CA ILE A 42 -5.48 -11.50 -3.20
C ILE A 42 -4.97 -12.04 -1.85
N LYS A 43 -4.99 -13.36 -1.64
CA LYS A 43 -4.48 -13.97 -0.40
C LYS A 43 -2.99 -13.68 -0.22
N GLU A 44 -2.18 -13.86 -1.27
CA GLU A 44 -0.75 -13.59 -1.22
C GLU A 44 -0.45 -12.10 -1.03
N TYR A 45 -1.13 -11.18 -1.72
CA TYR A 45 -0.98 -9.74 -1.46
C TYR A 45 -1.34 -9.36 -0.01
N VAL A 46 -2.41 -9.93 0.55
CA VAL A 46 -2.79 -9.70 1.95
C VAL A 46 -1.74 -10.28 2.90
N SER A 47 -1.17 -11.44 2.58
CA SER A 47 -0.04 -12.01 3.32
C SER A 47 1.18 -11.08 3.27
N TYR A 48 1.54 -10.55 2.10
CA TYR A 48 2.61 -9.58 1.93
C TYR A 48 2.38 -8.33 2.79
N ILE A 49 1.19 -7.72 2.73
CA ILE A 49 0.84 -6.53 3.53
C ILE A 49 1.01 -6.80 5.03
N LYS A 50 0.65 -8.00 5.52
CA LYS A 50 0.78 -8.36 6.93
C LYS A 50 2.24 -8.44 7.41
N LEU A 51 3.21 -8.66 6.51
CA LEU A 51 4.64 -8.65 6.86
C LEU A 51 5.11 -7.27 7.35
N PHE A 52 4.39 -6.19 7.00
CA PHE A 52 4.72 -4.81 7.35
C PHE A 52 3.84 -4.24 8.48
N LYS A 53 3.11 -5.07 9.24
CA LYS A 53 2.10 -4.61 10.23
C LYS A 53 2.64 -3.57 11.23
N ASN A 54 3.93 -3.62 11.55
CA ASN A 54 4.57 -2.74 12.54
C ASN A 54 5.60 -1.79 11.89
N GLU A 55 5.59 -1.65 10.56
CA GLU A 55 6.55 -0.83 9.82
C GLU A 55 5.83 0.32 9.12
N ALA A 56 6.45 1.50 9.13
CA ALA A 56 5.95 2.68 8.42
C ALA A 56 6.32 2.60 6.93
N VAL A 57 5.69 1.66 6.21
CA VAL A 57 5.91 1.45 4.77
C VAL A 57 4.69 1.92 3.96
N ASN A 58 4.96 2.59 2.86
CA ASN A 58 3.93 2.97 1.91
C ASN A 58 3.52 1.76 1.06
N LEU A 59 2.32 1.23 1.29
CA LEU A 59 1.77 0.09 0.57
C LEU A 59 0.71 0.49 -0.48
N LYS A 60 0.63 1.78 -0.85
CA LYS A 60 -0.36 2.33 -1.79
C LYS A 60 -0.47 1.50 -3.07
N ASP A 61 0.66 1.22 -3.70
CA ASP A 61 0.73 0.50 -4.97
C ASP A 61 0.24 -0.94 -4.83
N ILE A 62 0.58 -1.60 -3.73
CA ILE A 62 0.11 -2.97 -3.43
C ILE A 62 -1.41 -2.99 -3.24
N TYR A 63 -1.97 -1.98 -2.58
CA TYR A 63 -3.41 -1.85 -2.46
C TYR A 63 -4.10 -1.62 -3.81
N PHE A 64 -3.47 -0.92 -4.76
CA PHE A 64 -3.98 -0.83 -6.13
C PHE A 64 -3.97 -2.18 -6.83
N GLU A 65 -2.92 -2.98 -6.67
CA GLU A 65 -2.87 -4.35 -7.22
C GLU A 65 -3.97 -5.25 -6.62
N VAL A 66 -4.25 -5.13 -5.31
CA VAL A 66 -5.36 -5.83 -4.65
C VAL A 66 -6.72 -5.38 -5.18
N ALA A 67 -6.93 -4.07 -5.35
CA ALA A 67 -8.17 -3.53 -5.88
C ALA A 67 -8.43 -4.02 -7.31
N ASN A 68 -7.40 -4.04 -8.15
CA ASN A 68 -7.46 -4.61 -9.50
C ASN A 68 -7.88 -6.07 -9.47
N CYS A 69 -7.30 -6.89 -8.58
CA CYS A 69 -7.67 -8.30 -8.48
C CYS A 69 -9.16 -8.48 -8.12
N TYR A 70 -9.68 -7.69 -7.16
CA TYR A 70 -11.11 -7.73 -6.84
C TYR A 70 -11.98 -7.31 -8.03
N PHE A 71 -11.59 -6.25 -8.74
CA PHE A 71 -12.32 -5.77 -9.91
C PHE A 71 -12.34 -6.79 -11.06
N LEU A 72 -11.18 -7.37 -11.38
CA LEU A 72 -11.06 -8.42 -12.40
C LEU A 72 -11.84 -9.69 -12.02
N ASN A 73 -11.95 -9.97 -10.73
CA ASN A 73 -12.77 -11.03 -10.15
C ASN A 73 -14.26 -10.64 -9.98
N LYS A 74 -14.70 -9.55 -10.62
CA LYS A 74 -16.10 -9.06 -10.64
C LYS A 74 -16.67 -8.68 -9.28
N ASN A 75 -15.81 -8.38 -8.31
CA ASN A 75 -16.18 -7.93 -6.98
C ASN A 75 -15.92 -6.44 -6.81
N ASN A 76 -16.74 -5.62 -7.47
CA ASN A 76 -16.59 -4.16 -7.45
C ASN A 76 -16.72 -3.57 -6.03
N PHE A 77 -17.62 -4.14 -5.21
CA PHE A 77 -17.79 -3.71 -3.83
C PHE A 77 -16.46 -3.76 -3.04
N MET A 78 -15.75 -4.89 -3.11
CA MET A 78 -14.46 -5.02 -2.44
C MET A 78 -13.37 -4.17 -3.10
N ALA A 79 -13.36 -4.05 -4.43
CA ALA A 79 -12.41 -3.18 -5.13
C ALA A 79 -12.54 -1.72 -4.67
N PHE A 80 -13.77 -1.20 -4.59
CA PHE A 80 -14.03 0.18 -4.17
C PHE A 80 -13.68 0.38 -2.71
N LYS A 81 -14.02 -0.60 -1.86
CA LYS A 81 -13.63 -0.60 -0.45
C LYS A 81 -12.11 -0.51 -0.28
N VAL A 82 -11.34 -1.26 -1.07
CA VAL A 82 -9.88 -1.21 -1.03
C VAL A 82 -9.37 0.17 -1.45
N ILE A 83 -9.90 0.78 -2.51
CA ILE A 83 -9.50 2.14 -2.93
C ILE A 83 -9.80 3.16 -1.82
N LYS A 84 -10.98 3.10 -1.21
CA LYS A 84 -11.36 3.97 -0.07
C LYS A 84 -10.39 3.83 1.09
N GLU A 85 -9.97 2.60 1.38
CA GLU A 85 -8.95 2.30 2.39
C GLU A 85 -7.58 2.88 1.98
N THR A 86 -7.19 2.80 0.72
CA THR A 86 -5.94 3.40 0.25
C THR A 86 -5.93 4.91 0.43
N ILE A 87 -7.06 5.58 0.17
CA ILE A 87 -7.20 7.03 0.39
C ILE A 87 -7.11 7.35 1.89
N SER A 88 -7.88 6.67 2.73
CA SER A 88 -7.97 6.99 4.16
C SER A 88 -6.76 6.53 4.96
N ARG A 89 -6.02 5.51 4.51
CA ARG A 89 -4.83 4.99 5.20
C ARG A 89 -3.50 5.46 4.66
N TYR A 90 -3.35 5.43 3.35
CA TYR A 90 -2.06 5.68 2.68
C TYR A 90 -2.06 7.03 1.96
N GLY A 91 -3.13 7.81 2.12
CA GLY A 91 -3.17 9.16 1.58
C GLY A 91 -3.15 9.18 0.06
N ALA A 92 -3.70 8.17 -0.62
CA ALA A 92 -3.93 8.27 -2.05
C ALA A 92 -4.84 9.48 -2.36
N THR A 93 -4.44 10.24 -3.38
CA THR A 93 -5.18 11.38 -3.92
C THR A 93 -5.92 10.98 -5.19
N LYS A 94 -6.81 11.85 -5.67
CA LYS A 94 -7.40 11.69 -7.01
C LYS A 94 -6.31 11.54 -8.07
N GLU A 95 -5.26 12.36 -8.01
CA GLU A 95 -4.17 12.33 -8.98
C GLU A 95 -3.40 11.00 -8.94
N ASP A 96 -3.14 10.46 -7.75
CA ASP A 96 -2.52 9.13 -7.60
C ASP A 96 -3.35 8.03 -8.28
N LEU A 97 -4.68 8.10 -8.17
CA LEU A 97 -5.59 7.13 -8.78
C LEU A 97 -5.66 7.31 -10.30
N GLU A 98 -5.82 8.56 -10.75
CA GLU A 98 -6.03 8.92 -12.15
C GLU A 98 -4.77 8.71 -13.00
N LYS A 99 -3.58 9.00 -12.45
CA LYS A 99 -2.29 8.89 -13.14
C LYS A 99 -1.55 7.58 -12.85
N SER A 100 -2.13 6.68 -12.06
CA SER A 100 -1.48 5.41 -11.73
C SER A 100 -1.16 4.61 -12.98
N THR A 101 0.05 4.06 -13.05
CA THR A 101 0.40 3.01 -14.03
C THR A 101 0.01 1.61 -13.54
N ILE A 102 -0.40 1.48 -12.27
CA ILE A 102 -0.71 0.23 -11.60
C ILE A 102 -2.21 0.02 -11.51
N LEU A 103 -2.97 1.02 -11.06
CA LEU A 103 -4.42 0.93 -10.94
C LEU A 103 -5.06 0.80 -12.32
N ASP A 104 -5.99 -0.16 -12.46
CA ASP A 104 -6.74 -0.35 -13.69
C ASP A 104 -7.56 0.93 -13.99
N LYS A 105 -7.39 1.50 -15.18
CA LYS A 105 -8.07 2.75 -15.57
C LYS A 105 -9.58 2.63 -15.54
N LYS A 106 -10.13 1.48 -15.97
CA LYS A 106 -11.58 1.25 -15.93
C LYS A 106 -12.07 1.15 -14.49
N LEU A 107 -11.29 0.52 -13.61
CA LEU A 107 -11.59 0.51 -12.18
C LEU A 107 -11.65 1.92 -11.61
N PHE A 108 -10.67 2.78 -11.92
CA PHE A 108 -10.72 4.19 -11.50
C PHE A 108 -11.98 4.90 -11.99
N GLU A 109 -12.28 4.80 -13.29
CA GLU A 109 -13.46 5.45 -13.91
C GLU A 109 -14.77 5.05 -13.20
N VAL A 110 -14.96 3.76 -12.93
CA VAL A 110 -16.20 3.28 -12.27
C VAL A 110 -16.21 3.53 -10.77
N ALA A 111 -15.07 3.45 -10.09
CA ALA A 111 -14.98 3.63 -8.65
C ALA A 111 -15.09 5.12 -8.26
N TRP A 112 -14.61 6.03 -9.10
CA TRP A 112 -14.57 7.45 -8.75
C TRP A 112 -15.95 8.04 -8.48
N ALA A 113 -16.98 7.64 -9.24
CA ALA A 113 -18.34 8.11 -9.02
C ALA A 113 -18.88 7.72 -7.63
N ASP A 114 -18.53 6.53 -7.13
CA ASP A 114 -18.92 6.04 -5.79
C ASP A 114 -18.11 6.72 -4.67
N ILE A 115 -16.83 7.01 -4.94
CA ILE A 115 -15.90 7.55 -3.94
C ILE A 115 -16.01 9.07 -3.82
N PHE A 116 -16.29 9.78 -4.92
CA PHE A 116 -16.28 11.24 -4.99
C PHE A 116 -17.11 11.92 -3.86
N PRO A 117 -18.34 11.47 -3.55
CA PRO A 117 -19.15 12.09 -2.49
C PRO A 117 -18.49 12.07 -1.10
N GLU A 118 -17.65 11.08 -0.82
CA GLU A 118 -17.00 10.88 0.48
C GLU A 118 -15.48 11.12 0.46
N TYR A 119 -14.91 11.47 -0.71
CA TYR A 119 -13.48 11.65 -0.90
C TYR A 119 -12.86 12.62 0.12
N THR A 120 -13.50 13.78 0.35
CA THR A 120 -13.04 14.75 1.35
C THR A 120 -13.04 14.19 2.77
N ALA A 121 -14.03 13.36 3.13
CA ALA A 121 -14.08 12.72 4.44
C ALA A 121 -12.96 11.68 4.61
N LEU A 122 -12.70 10.87 3.57
CA LEU A 122 -11.60 9.91 3.56
C LEU A 122 -10.23 10.61 3.69
N ARG A 123 -10.02 11.73 2.98
CA ARG A 123 -8.80 12.55 3.12
C ARG A 123 -8.63 13.11 4.52
N LYS A 124 -9.71 13.58 5.16
CA LYS A 124 -9.67 14.04 6.55
C LYS A 124 -9.30 12.91 7.53
N GLN A 125 -9.76 11.68 7.28
CA GLN A 125 -9.36 10.53 8.11
C GLN A 125 -7.86 10.25 8.03
N PHE A 126 -7.27 10.37 6.83
CA PHE A 126 -5.82 10.25 6.66
C PHE A 126 -5.06 11.33 7.45
N VAL A 127 -5.43 12.61 7.27
CA VAL A 127 -4.79 13.73 7.98
C VAL A 127 -4.93 13.58 9.51
N LYS A 128 -6.11 13.19 10.01
CA LYS A 128 -6.31 12.95 11.44
C LYS A 128 -5.38 11.86 11.98
N ARG A 129 -5.10 10.83 11.19
CA ARG A 129 -4.18 9.76 11.56
C ARG A 129 -2.75 10.26 11.65
N LEU A 130 -2.33 11.11 10.72
CA LEU A 130 -1.02 11.77 10.80
C LEU A 130 -0.94 12.64 12.04
N ASN A 131 -1.98 13.41 12.39
CA ASN A 131 -1.95 14.25 13.59
C ASN A 131 -1.94 13.47 14.91
N ASN A 132 -2.34 12.19 14.91
CA ASN A 132 -2.27 11.29 16.05
C ASN A 132 -0.94 10.52 16.12
N VAL A 133 -0.06 10.69 15.14
CA VAL A 133 1.27 10.09 15.04
C VAL A 133 2.24 11.27 14.95
N ASP A 134 2.85 11.68 16.06
CA ASP A 134 3.76 12.83 16.09
C ASP A 134 4.73 12.84 14.88
N ILE A 135 4.44 13.74 13.92
CA ILE A 135 5.22 14.23 12.78
C ILE A 135 5.51 13.21 11.64
N TYR A 136 5.05 13.50 10.41
CA TYR A 136 5.90 13.76 9.21
C TYR A 136 5.06 14.36 8.05
N VAL A 137 5.75 15.16 7.23
CA VAL A 137 5.35 16.32 6.43
C VAL A 137 4.78 15.98 5.05
N GLU A 138 3.81 16.77 4.54
CA GLU A 138 3.82 17.21 3.13
C GLU A 138 2.88 18.40 2.84
N ASN A 139 3.50 19.59 2.81
CA ASN A 139 3.23 20.78 1.99
C ASN A 139 3.93 21.94 2.72
N ASN A 140 4.93 22.55 2.09
CA ASN A 140 5.90 23.53 2.62
C ASN A 140 5.34 24.85 3.24
N THR A 141 4.29 24.78 4.06
CA THR A 141 3.80 25.90 4.86
C THR A 141 3.36 25.37 6.22
N VAL A 142 4.24 25.51 7.20
CA VAL A 142 3.88 25.33 8.61
C VAL A 142 3.47 26.70 9.15
N GLU A 143 2.18 26.97 9.27
CA GLU A 143 1.71 27.96 10.23
C GLU A 143 1.54 27.26 11.58
N LEU A 144 2.52 27.46 12.46
CA LEU A 144 2.39 27.11 13.87
C LEU A 144 1.36 28.05 14.49
N LYS A 145 0.19 27.52 14.87
CA LYS A 145 -0.63 28.17 15.90
C LYS A 145 0.05 27.91 17.25
N THR A 146 0.90 28.84 17.66
CA THR A 146 1.31 29.00 19.05
C THR A 146 0.05 29.21 19.90
N LYS A 147 -0.08 28.40 20.94
CA LYS A 147 -0.97 28.68 22.06
C LYS A 147 -0.10 28.99 23.28
#